data_AF-F3GM34-F1
#
_entry.id   AF-F3GM34-F1
#
_cell.length_a   1.000
_cell.length_b   1.000
_cell.length_c   1.000
_cell.angle_alpha   90.00
_cell.angle_beta   90.00
_cell.angle_gamma   90.00
#
_symmetry.space_group_name_H-M   'P 1'
#
loop_
_entity.id
_entity.type
_entity.pdbx_description
1 polymer ?
#
loop_
_entity_poly.entity_id
_entity_poly.type
_entity_poly.pdbx_seq_one_letter_code
_entity_poly.pdbx_strand_id
1 'polypeptide(L)' 'MWFKNLLVYRLTQDVPFDAEALETALATKPARACASQEVATYGFVAPFGKGEDAPLV' A
#
# COMPACT_ATOMS: atom_id res chain seq x y z
N MET A 1 6.92 -13.26 -4.96
CA MET A 1 6.13 -13.80 -3.82
C MET A 1 4.89 -14.48 -4.38
N TRP A 2 4.41 -15.57 -3.76
CA TRP A 2 3.16 -16.24 -4.15
C TRP A 2 2.11 -16.03 -3.06
N PHE A 3 0.86 -15.75 -3.44
CA PHE A 3 -0.24 -15.61 -2.47
C PHE A 3 -0.59 -16.96 -1.84
N LYS A 4 -0.73 -16.97 -0.51
CA LYS A 4 -1.12 -18.16 0.27
C LYS A 4 -2.65 -18.32 0.38
N ASN A 5 -3.38 -17.23 0.22
CA ASN A 5 -4.84 -17.14 0.31
C ASN A 5 -5.35 -16.13 -0.75
N LEU A 6 -6.60 -16.27 -1.17
CA LEU A 6 -7.21 -15.39 -2.18
C LEU A 6 -8.62 -14.95 -1.76
N LEU A 7 -8.85 -13.65 -1.80
CA LEU A 7 -10.19 -13.04 -1.73
C LEU A 7 -10.39 -12.23 -3.02
N VAL A 8 -11.49 -12.48 -3.73
CA VAL A 8 -11.78 -11.85 -5.03
C VAL A 8 -12.67 -10.64 -4.83
N TYR A 9 -12.23 -9.48 -5.35
CA TYR A 9 -13.01 -8.24 -5.36
C TYR A 9 -13.35 -7.84 -6.80
N ARG A 10 -14.61 -7.48 -7.05
CA ARG A 10 -15.06 -6.96 -8.34
C ARG A 10 -15.19 -5.45 -8.28
N LEU A 11 -14.43 -4.74 -9.11
CA LEU A 11 -14.64 -3.32 -9.35
C LEU A 11 -15.88 -3.15 -10.24
N THR A 12 -16.84 -2.35 -9.79
CA THR A 12 -18.13 -2.17 -10.47
C THR A 12 -18.11 -1.04 -11.50
N GLN A 13 -17.03 -0.25 -11.52
CA GLN A 13 -16.83 0.91 -12.38
C GLN A 13 -15.41 0.89 -12.92
N ASP A 14 -15.19 1.54 -14.07
CA ASP A 14 -13.86 1.75 -14.59
C ASP A 14 -13.09 2.68 -13.66
N VAL A 15 -11.95 2.18 -13.17
CA VAL A 15 -11.01 2.96 -12.37
C VAL A 15 -9.77 3.17 -13.24
N PRO A 16 -9.42 4.42 -13.60
CA PRO A 16 -8.21 4.69 -14.36
C PRO A 16 -7.00 4.47 -13.46
N PHE A 17 -6.38 3.30 -13.56
CA PHE A 17 -5.14 3.00 -12.87
C PHE A 17 -3.97 3.60 -13.64
N ASP A 18 -3.53 4.77 -13.20
CA ASP A 18 -2.25 5.37 -13.58
C ASP A 18 -1.22 5.13 -12.48
N ALA A 19 -0.04 4.64 -12.86
CA ALA A 19 0.98 4.21 -11.90
C ALA A 19 1.53 5.38 -11.09
N GLU A 20 1.76 6.54 -11.70
CA GLU A 20 2.32 7.72 -11.04
C GLU A 20 1.30 8.36 -10.08
N ALA A 21 0.04 8.45 -10.51
CA ALA A 21 -1.04 8.93 -9.67
C ALA A 21 -1.28 7.99 -8.47
N LEU A 22 -1.21 6.67 -8.68
CA LEU A 22 -1.33 5.69 -7.61
C LEU A 22 -0.15 5.79 -6.64
N GLU A 23 1.09 5.85 -7.12
CA GLU A 23 2.28 6.03 -6.29
C GLU A 23 2.15 7.24 -5.38
N THR A 24 1.77 8.38 -5.97
CA THR A 24 1.54 9.63 -5.25
C THR A 24 0.45 9.47 -4.19
N ALA A 25 -0.67 8.80 -4.53
CA ALA A 25 -1.77 8.57 -3.60
C ALA A 25 -1.37 7.66 -2.44
N LEU A 26 -0.62 6.58 -2.69
CA LEU A 26 -0.15 5.65 -1.66
C LEU A 26 0.88 6.33 -0.72
N ALA A 27 1.76 7.18 -1.25
CA ALA A 27 2.73 7.93 -0.48
C ALA A 27 2.10 8.88 0.55
N THR A 28 0.83 9.28 0.37
CA THR A 28 0.10 10.08 1.39
C THR A 28 -0.30 9.29 2.64
N LYS A 29 -0.23 7.95 2.60
CA LYS A 29 -0.64 7.06 3.70
C LYS A 29 0.44 5.99 3.99
N PRO A 30 1.67 6.39 4.36
CA PRO A 30 2.74 5.44 4.62
C PRO A 30 2.48 4.67 5.91
N ALA A 31 2.95 3.41 5.95
CA ALA A 31 3.03 2.69 7.21
C ALA A 31 4.06 3.37 8.13
N ARG A 32 3.73 3.47 9.41
CA ARG A 32 4.62 4.03 10.44
C ARG A 32 4.61 3.18 11.70
N ALA A 33 5.66 3.32 12.50
CA ALA A 33 5.70 2.72 13.83
C ALA A 33 4.57 3.27 14.73
N CYS A 34 4.04 2.41 15.60
CA CYS A 34 3.08 2.80 16.63
C CYS A 34 3.75 3.71 17.65
N ALA A 35 3.02 4.72 18.12
CA ALA A 35 3.41 5.46 19.31
C ALA A 35 3.19 4.62 20.59
N SER A 36 3.75 5.06 21.71
CA SER A 36 3.77 4.29 22.96
C SER A 36 2.39 3.90 23.52
N GLN A 37 1.34 4.64 23.15
CA GLN A 37 -0.04 4.42 23.60
C GLN A 37 -0.99 4.14 22.44
N GLU A 38 -0.46 3.86 21.24
CA GLU A 38 -1.27 3.59 20.06
C GLU A 38 -1.50 2.10 19.89
N VAL A 39 -2.76 1.69 19.69
CA VAL A 39 -3.16 0.28 19.64
C VAL A 39 -2.73 -0.38 18.33
N ALA A 40 -2.83 0.34 17.20
CA ALA A 40 -2.41 -0.16 15.90
C ALA A 40 -2.19 1.01 14.92
N THR A 41 -1.30 0.81 13.95
CA THR A 41 -1.13 1.66 12.77
C THR A 41 -1.35 0.85 11.50
N TYR A 42 -1.76 1.53 10.43
CA TYR A 42 -1.96 0.91 9.12
C TYR A 42 -1.55 1.89 8.02
N GLY A 43 -0.84 1.40 7.02
CA GLY A 43 -0.39 2.18 5.88
C GLY A 43 0.31 1.32 4.85
N PHE A 44 0.74 1.94 3.75
CA PHE A 44 1.38 1.27 2.63
C PHE A 44 2.90 1.16 2.81
N VAL A 45 3.47 0.12 2.22
CA VAL A 45 4.92 -0.15 2.14
C VAL A 45 5.24 -0.70 0.76
N ALA A 46 6.50 -0.58 0.34
CA ALA A 46 6.95 -1.14 -0.93
C ALA A 46 6.74 -2.68 -0.93
N PRO A 47 6.07 -3.25 -1.95
CA PRO A 47 5.82 -4.69 -2.02
C PRO A 47 7.12 -5.49 -2.24
N PHE A 48 8.13 -4.86 -2.83
CA PHE A 48 9.48 -5.38 -3.02
C PHE A 48 10.52 -4.31 -2.72
N GLY A 49 11.73 -4.73 -2.32
CA GLY A 49 12.82 -3.82 -1.96
C GLY A 49 12.87 -3.49 -0.46
N LYS A 50 13.92 -2.76 -0.07
CA LYS A 50 14.14 -2.27 1.29
C LYS A 50 14.50 -0.79 1.23
N GLY A 51 14.07 -0.01 2.21
CA GLY A 51 14.36 1.42 2.30
C GLY A 51 13.14 2.29 2.08
N GLU A 52 13.23 3.55 2.50
CA GLU A 52 12.13 4.53 2.41
C GLU A 52 11.85 4.99 0.97
N ASP A 53 12.85 4.88 0.08
CA ASP A 53 12.76 5.29 -1.34
C ASP A 53 12.30 4.16 -2.28
N ALA A 54 11.91 3.00 -1.75
CA ALA A 54 11.44 1.89 -2.57
C ALA A 54 10.02 2.18 -3.11
N PRO A 55 9.73 1.91 -4.40
CA PRO A 55 8.46 2.26 -5.02
C PRO A 55 7.29 1.48 -4.40
N LEU A 56 6.15 2.16 -4.26
CA LEU A 56 4.91 1.58 -3.71
C LEU A 56 4.06 0.90 -4.80
N VAL A 57 4.31 1.18 -6.08
CA VAL A 57 3.64 0.65 -7.28
C VAL A 57 4.64 0.03 -8.26
#